data_AF-A0A645JU85-F1
#
_entry.id   AF-A0A645JU85-F1
#
_cell.length_a   1.000
_cell.length_b   1.000
_cell.length_c   1.000
_cell.angle_alpha   90.00
_cell.angle_beta   90.00
_cell.angle_gamma   90.00
#
_symmetry.space_group_name_H-M   'P 1'
#
loop_
_entity.id
_entity.type
_entity.pdbx_description
1 polymer ?
#
loop_
_entity_poly.entity_id
_entity_poly.type
_entity_poly.pdbx_seq_one_letter_code
_entity_poly.pdbx_strand_id
1 'polypeptide(L)'
;MVLKRRTLLITGIITLCAVIVALGFLHLLPLNIFSIQQKPEQAPQKVYDYYLIIDEQSDQTIMYVPLVVSIGDEVISDENKYYEIVRIEENRAYARFIKLIELDKYQQESGSP
;
A
#
# COMPACT_ATOMS: atom_id res chain seq x y z
N MET A 1 29.47 23.40 58.63
CA MET A 1 28.18 23.46 57.86
C MET A 1 28.36 23.57 56.34
N VAL A 2 29.43 24.19 55.83
CA VAL A 2 29.63 24.43 54.38
C VAL A 2 29.87 23.15 53.57
N LEU A 3 30.58 22.16 54.11
CA LEU A 3 30.89 20.90 53.41
C LEU A 3 29.64 20.04 53.14
N LYS A 4 28.73 19.92 54.13
CA LYS A 4 27.45 19.21 53.99
C LYS A 4 26.52 19.85 52.96
N ARG A 5 26.52 21.19 52.86
CA ARG A 5 25.75 21.91 51.83
C ARG A 5 26.32 21.70 50.43
N ARG A 6 27.65 21.67 50.29
CA ARG A 6 28.32 21.40 49.00
C ARG A 6 28.09 19.97 48.52
N THR A 7 28.15 18.98 49.40
CA THR A 7 27.87 17.57 49.03
C THR A 7 26.40 17.34 48.65
N LEU A 8 25.47 18.05 49.30
CA LEU A 8 24.04 17.98 48.99
C LEU A 8 23.71 18.62 47.63
N LEU A 9 24.40 19.73 47.28
CA LEU A 9 24.26 20.35 45.95
C LEU A 9 24.83 19.47 44.84
N ILE A 10 26.01 18.86 45.06
CA ILE A 10 26.64 17.98 44.07
C ILE A 10 25.79 16.74 43.81
N THR A 11 25.27 16.10 44.87
CA THR A 11 24.38 14.95 44.72
C THR A 11 23.09 15.32 44.00
N GLY A 12 22.49 16.47 44.30
CA GLY A 12 21.33 16.99 43.57
C GLY A 12 21.59 17.19 42.07
N ILE A 13 22.72 17.78 41.70
CA ILE A 13 23.11 17.99 40.29
C ILE A 13 23.31 16.65 39.58
N ILE A 14 23.98 15.69 40.22
CA ILE A 14 24.19 14.35 39.64
C ILE A 14 22.86 13.65 39.41
N THR A 15 21.93 13.70 40.37
CA THR A 15 20.60 13.11 40.19
C THR A 15 19.83 13.78 39.06
N LEU A 16 19.91 15.10 38.93
CA LEU A 16 19.25 15.84 37.85
C LEU A 16 19.83 15.48 36.47
N CYS A 17 21.15 15.40 36.35
CA CYS A 17 21.82 14.97 35.12
C CYS A 17 21.42 13.54 34.74
N ALA A 18 21.35 12.62 35.71
CA ALA A 18 20.92 11.25 35.46
C ALA A 18 19.47 11.17 34.94
N VAL A 19 18.57 11.98 35.49
CA VAL A 19 17.16 12.07 35.02
C VAL A 19 17.08 12.60 33.59
N ILE A 20 17.86 13.64 33.26
CA ILE A 20 17.88 14.22 31.89
C ILE A 20 18.40 13.21 30.87
N VAL A 21 19.46 12.47 31.21
CA VAL A 21 20.01 11.42 30.33
C VAL A 21 19.00 10.29 30.12
N ALA A 22 18.30 9.86 31.18
CA ALA A 22 17.26 8.84 31.08
C ALA A 22 16.08 9.28 30.20
N LEU A 23 15.63 10.52 30.34
CA LEU A 23 14.57 11.10 29.51
C LEU A 23 15.00 11.22 28.03
N GLY A 24 16.25 11.62 27.78
CA GLY A 24 16.82 11.65 26.44
C GLY A 24 16.86 10.27 25.79
N PHE A 25 17.28 9.25 26.54
CA PHE A 25 17.25 7.85 26.09
C PHE A 25 15.84 7.36 25.79
N LEU A 26 14.86 7.71 26.63
CA LEU A 26 13.46 7.33 26.43
C LEU A 26 12.85 7.99 25.18
N HIS A 27 13.23 9.23 24.88
CA HIS A 27 12.81 9.93 23.66
C HIS A 27 13.44 9.34 22.39
N LEU A 28 14.65 8.79 22.48
CA LEU A 28 15.32 8.11 21.38
C LEU A 28 14.81 6.68 21.16
N LEU A 29 14.03 6.12 22.10
CA LEU A 29 13.44 4.81 21.93
C LEU A 29 12.31 4.87 20.89
N PRO A 30 12.37 4.09 19.81
CA PRO A 30 11.29 4.01 18.85
C PRO A 30 10.13 3.24 19.48
N LEU A 31 9.21 3.93 20.16
CA LEU A 31 8.01 3.36 20.80
C LEU A 31 7.03 2.69 19.80
N ASN A 32 7.37 2.65 18.51
CA ASN A 32 6.56 2.09 17.44
C ASN A 32 6.67 0.55 17.31
N ILE A 33 7.37 -0.13 18.24
CA ILE A 33 7.59 -1.59 18.22
C ILE A 33 6.27 -2.38 18.31
N PHE A 34 5.21 -1.78 18.86
CA PHE A 34 3.90 -2.41 18.99
C PHE A 34 2.92 -2.08 17.86
N SER A 35 3.27 -1.20 16.92
CA SER A 35 2.40 -0.85 15.78
C SER A 35 2.66 -1.75 14.58
N ILE A 36 2.72 -3.06 14.81
CA ILE A 36 2.54 -4.01 13.72
C ILE A 36 1.04 -4.07 13.48
N GLN A 37 0.51 -3.08 12.77
CA GLN A 37 -0.82 -3.18 12.21
C GLN A 37 -0.74 -4.31 11.18
N GLN A 38 -0.97 -5.55 11.63
CA GLN A 38 -1.04 -6.69 10.73
C GLN A 38 -2.15 -6.37 9.73
N LYS A 39 -1.75 -6.12 8.47
CA LYS A 39 -2.69 -6.11 7.36
C LYS A 39 -3.51 -7.39 7.51
N PRO A 40 -4.87 -7.32 7.51
CA PRO A 40 -5.69 -8.51 7.64
C PRO A 40 -5.15 -9.56 6.67
N GLU A 41 -4.80 -10.73 7.19
CA GLU A 41 -4.30 -11.83 6.38
C GLU A 41 -5.44 -12.19 5.41
N GLN A 42 -5.29 -11.75 4.16
CA GLN A 42 -6.27 -12.05 3.13
C GLN A 42 -6.27 -13.56 2.96
N ALA A 43 -7.45 -14.18 3.08
CA ALA A 43 -7.60 -15.60 2.85
C ALA A 43 -6.93 -15.98 1.51
N PRO A 44 -6.23 -17.12 1.43
CA PRO A 44 -5.56 -17.53 0.20
C PRO A 44 -6.54 -17.49 -0.96
N GLN A 45 -6.27 -16.67 -1.96
CA GLN A 45 -7.14 -16.55 -3.12
C GLN A 45 -7.10 -17.87 -3.89
N LYS A 46 -8.26 -18.51 -4.05
CA LYS A 46 -8.38 -19.74 -4.83
C LYS A 46 -7.95 -19.44 -6.27
N VAL A 47 -7.00 -20.21 -6.79
CA VAL A 47 -6.52 -20.11 -8.17
C VAL A 47 -7.48 -20.88 -9.07
N TYR A 48 -7.92 -20.25 -10.15
CA TYR A 48 -8.79 -20.83 -11.17
C TYR A 48 -8.03 -20.98 -12.49
N ASP A 49 -8.50 -21.88 -13.36
CA ASP A 49 -7.92 -22.09 -14.69
C ASP A 49 -8.05 -20.84 -15.58
N TYR A 50 -9.11 -20.06 -15.37
CA TYR A 50 -9.33 -18.78 -16.02
C TYR A 50 -10.17 -17.85 -15.14
N TYR A 51 -9.97 -16.55 -15.33
CA TYR A 51 -10.78 -15.48 -14.75
C TYR A 51 -11.61 -14.80 -15.85
N LEU A 52 -12.83 -14.40 -15.50
CA LEU A 52 -13.69 -13.55 -16.32
C LEU A 52 -13.48 -12.10 -15.90
N ILE A 53 -13.03 -11.26 -16.83
CA ILE A 53 -13.03 -9.81 -16.62
C ILE A 53 -14.41 -9.28 -17.02
N ILE A 54 -15.11 -8.64 -16.10
CA ILE A 54 -16.50 -8.21 -16.23
C ILE A 54 -16.57 -6.70 -16.00
N ASP A 55 -17.27 -5.97 -16.85
CA ASP A 55 -17.57 -4.55 -16.63
C ASP A 55 -18.51 -4.39 -15.42
N GLU A 56 -18.09 -3.64 -14.40
CA GLU A 56 -18.85 -3.53 -13.14
C GLU A 56 -20.21 -2.83 -13.27
N GLN A 57 -20.45 -2.07 -14.34
CA GLN A 57 -21.69 -1.31 -14.54
C GLN A 57 -22.71 -2.08 -15.37
N SER A 58 -22.23 -2.80 -16.39
CA SER A 58 -23.10 -3.49 -17.36
C SER A 58 -23.20 -5.00 -17.12
N ASP A 59 -22.36 -5.57 -16.25
CA ASP A 59 -22.19 -7.02 -16.06
C ASP A 59 -21.78 -7.77 -17.34
N GLN A 60 -21.34 -7.04 -18.38
CA GLN A 60 -20.85 -7.62 -19.62
C GLN A 60 -19.43 -8.19 -19.42
N THR A 61 -19.20 -9.41 -19.88
CA THR A 61 -17.85 -9.99 -19.91
C THR A 61 -17.02 -9.30 -20.97
N ILE A 62 -15.90 -8.72 -20.56
CA ILE A 62 -14.92 -8.05 -21.40
C ILE A 62 -14.00 -9.11 -22.04
N MET A 63 -13.44 -10.02 -21.24
CA MET A 63 -12.53 -11.07 -21.73
C MET A 63 -12.31 -12.20 -20.72
N TYR A 64 -11.65 -13.27 -21.18
CA TYR A 64 -11.21 -14.40 -20.38
C TYR A 64 -9.69 -14.42 -20.29
N VAL A 65 -9.14 -14.55 -19.09
CA VAL A 65 -7.70 -14.49 -18.85
C VAL A 65 -7.22 -15.73 -18.09
N PRO A 66 -6.26 -16.52 -18.63
CA PRO A 66 -5.70 -17.70 -17.97
C PRO A 66 -4.56 -17.36 -17.01
N LEU A 67 -4.64 -16.20 -16.36
CA LEU A 67 -3.64 -15.69 -15.41
C LEU A 67 -4.37 -15.20 -14.17
N VAL A 68 -3.72 -15.33 -13.01
CA VAL A 68 -4.24 -14.78 -11.76
C VAL A 68 -4.31 -13.27 -11.90
N VAL A 69 -5.46 -12.71 -11.54
CA VAL A 69 -5.73 -11.27 -11.54
C VAL A 69 -5.91 -10.75 -10.13
N SER A 70 -5.50 -9.51 -9.92
CA SER A 70 -5.52 -8.81 -8.65
C SER A 70 -6.34 -7.52 -8.74
N ILE A 71 -6.81 -7.05 -7.59
CA ILE A 71 -7.41 -5.71 -7.50
C ILE A 71 -6.31 -4.67 -7.78
N GLY A 72 -6.60 -3.71 -8.64
CA GLY A 72 -5.66 -2.71 -9.16
C GLY A 72 -4.99 -3.11 -10.47
N ASP A 73 -5.18 -4.35 -10.96
CA ASP A 73 -4.71 -4.72 -12.29
C ASP A 73 -5.47 -3.95 -13.37
N GLU A 74 -4.77 -3.65 -14.45
CA GLU A 74 -5.27 -2.84 -15.54
C GLU A 74 -5.53 -3.69 -16.79
N VAL A 75 -6.65 -3.42 -17.46
CA VAL A 75 -7.06 -4.17 -18.66
C VAL A 75 -7.51 -3.20 -19.76
N ILE A 76 -7.10 -3.48 -20.99
CA ILE A 76 -7.57 -2.77 -22.18
C ILE A 76 -8.38 -3.76 -23.02
N SER A 77 -9.61 -3.39 -23.34
CA SER A 77 -10.49 -4.16 -24.24
C SER A 77 -10.10 -3.99 -25.72
N ASP A 78 -10.65 -4.85 -26.57
CA ASP A 78 -10.58 -4.76 -28.03
C ASP A 78 -11.16 -3.45 -28.59
N GLU A 79 -12.12 -2.84 -27.89
CA GLU A 79 -12.70 -1.53 -28.23
C GLU A 79 -11.87 -0.33 -27.71
N ASN A 80 -10.60 -0.55 -27.33
CA ASN A 80 -9.70 0.46 -26.75
C ASN A 80 -10.21 1.11 -25.45
N LYS A 81 -11.17 0.50 -24.77
CA LYS A 81 -11.60 0.95 -23.43
C LYS A 81 -10.64 0.42 -22.39
N TYR A 82 -10.17 1.31 -21.52
CA TYR A 82 -9.26 1.05 -20.42
C TYR A 82 -10.03 0.91 -19.11
N TYR A 83 -9.72 -0.15 -18.37
CA TYR A 83 -10.39 -0.56 -17.15
C TYR A 83 -9.38 -0.86 -16.03
N GLU A 84 -9.83 -0.73 -14.79
CA GLU A 84 -9.11 -1.15 -13.58
C GLU A 84 -9.95 -2.16 -12.80
N ILE A 85 -9.35 -3.28 -12.36
CA ILE A 85 -10.04 -4.30 -11.55
C ILE A 85 -10.25 -3.76 -10.13
N VAL A 86 -11.50 -3.63 -9.70
CA VAL A 86 -11.84 -3.03 -8.38
C VAL A 86 -12.36 -4.05 -7.37
N ARG A 87 -12.82 -5.21 -7.83
CA ARG A 87 -13.39 -6.27 -6.98
C ARG A 87 -13.20 -7.63 -7.63
N ILE A 88 -12.96 -8.67 -6.84
CA ILE A 88 -12.89 -10.05 -7.31
C ILE A 88 -13.81 -10.92 -6.46
N GLU A 89 -14.68 -11.68 -7.11
CA GLU A 89 -15.54 -12.69 -6.50
C GLU A 89 -15.36 -14.00 -7.24
N GLU A 90 -14.87 -15.02 -6.53
CA GLU A 90 -14.50 -16.30 -7.15
C GLU A 90 -13.55 -16.11 -8.34
N ASN A 91 -13.95 -16.55 -9.53
CA ASN A 91 -13.21 -16.39 -10.79
C ASN A 91 -13.67 -15.17 -11.61
N ARG A 92 -14.45 -14.26 -11.01
CA ARG A 92 -14.97 -13.05 -11.65
C ARG A 92 -14.24 -11.84 -11.13
N ALA A 93 -13.55 -11.14 -12.02
CA ALA A 93 -12.92 -9.87 -11.73
C ALA A 93 -13.76 -8.74 -12.33
N TYR A 94 -14.31 -7.90 -11.47
CA TYR A 94 -15.12 -6.75 -11.85
C TYR A 94 -14.21 -5.55 -12.06
N ALA A 95 -14.29 -4.97 -13.25
CA ALA A 95 -13.44 -3.90 -13.71
C ALA A 95 -14.26 -2.63 -13.95
N ARG A 96 -13.73 -1.49 -13.47
CA ARG A 96 -14.30 -0.17 -13.63
C ARG A 96 -13.73 0.49 -14.88
N PHE A 97 -14.60 1.03 -15.72
CA PHE A 97 -14.17 1.85 -16.86
C PHE A 97 -13.46 3.12 -16.38
N ILE A 98 -12.29 3.38 -16.96
CA ILE A 98 -11.49 4.58 -16.64
C ILE A 98 -11.52 5.57 -17.81
N LYS A 99 -11.17 5.14 -19.03
CA LYS A 99 -11.20 6.01 -20.23
C LYS A 99 -11.16 5.23 -21.55
N LEU A 100 -11.51 5.89 -22.64
CA LEU A 100 -11.24 5.41 -24.00
C LEU A 100 -9.80 5.80 -24.40
N ILE A 101 -9.05 4.87 -24.97
CA ILE A 101 -7.70 5.11 -25.51
C ILE A 101 -7.81 5.42 -27.00
N GLU A 102 -7.28 6.58 -27.40
CA GLU A 102 -7.14 6.94 -28.82
C GLU A 102 -5.78 6.44 -29.34
N LEU A 103 -5.78 5.31 -30.06
CA LEU A 103 -4.55 4.70 -30.59
C LEU A 103 -4.03 5.35 -31.87
N ASP A 104 -4.88 6.03 -32.64
CA ASP A 104 -4.55 6.64 -33.93
C ASP A 104 -3.38 7.63 -33.85
N LYS A 105 -3.22 8.26 -32.67
CA LYS A 105 -2.13 9.22 -32.39
C LYS A 105 -0.74 8.57 -32.36
N TYR A 106 -0.66 7.27 -32.06
CA TYR A 106 0.63 6.57 -31.93
C TYR A 106 1.08 5.88 -33.23
N GLN A 107 0.16 5.67 -34.18
CA GLN A 107 0.50 5.04 -35.46
C GLN A 107 1.30 5.96 -36.39
N GLN A 108 1.08 7.29 -36.30
CA GLN A 108 1.74 8.27 -37.17
C GLN A 108 3.24 8.47 -36.86
N GLU A 109 3.68 8.25 -35.62
CA GLU A 109 5.09 8.42 -35.24
C GLU A 109 5.96 7.22 -35.65
N SER A 110 5.38 6.02 -35.73
CA SER A 110 6.10 4.79 -36.12
C SER A 110 6.33 4.64 -37.63
N GLY A 111 5.82 5.58 -38.44
CA GLY A 111 5.88 5.57 -39.90
C GLY A 111 6.85 6.57 -40.53
N SER A 112 7.83 7.11 -39.80
CA SER A 112 8.91 7.89 -40.42
C SER A 112 10.01 6.97 -40.99
N PRO A 113 10.25 6.95 -42.31
CA PRO A 113 11.39 6.25 -42.92
C PRO A 113 12.74 6.90 -42.60
#